data_AF-A0A5R9FIH3-F1
#
_entry.id   AF-A0A5R9FIH3-F1
#
_cell.length_a   1.000
_cell.length_b   1.000
_cell.length_c   1.000
_cell.angle_alpha   90.00
_cell.angle_beta   90.00
_cell.angle_gamma   90.00
#
_symmetry.space_group_name_H-M   'P 1'
#
loop_
_entity.id
_entity.type
_entity.pdbx_description
1 polymer ?
#
loop_
_entity_poly.entity_id
_entity_poly.type
_entity_poly.pdbx_seq_one_letter_code
_entity_poly.pdbx_strand_id
1 'polypeptide(L)'
;MTTIAGTGLILTADKTADGGATGRIEWDRAGFMPARQGDDYEHPAEDIWKGAAEAEGEEVITSRYPLLYPSDAWDVMSMLQLHLPGIDYRRSQDGDTRTVWLLHPDGSWARATATGFLQLPDRSPERFSTPVERAGTHPQPTQP
;
A
#
# COMPACT_ATOMS: atom_id res chain seq x y z
N MET A 1 11.67 -1.15 20.78
CA MET A 1 11.64 0.12 20.04
C MET A 1 10.71 -0.08 18.86
N THR A 2 9.71 0.78 18.69
CA THR A 2 8.78 0.73 17.56
C THR A 2 8.94 2.02 16.79
N THR A 3 9.41 1.93 15.54
CA THR A 3 9.57 3.09 14.67
C THR A 3 8.28 3.30 13.88
N ILE A 4 7.70 4.50 13.99
CA ILE A 4 6.59 4.92 13.13
C ILE A 4 7.21 5.68 11.94
N ALA A 5 7.08 5.11 10.76
CA ALA A 5 7.61 5.66 9.51
C ALA A 5 6.74 5.21 8.34
N GLY A 6 6.81 5.93 7.22
CA GLY A 6 5.96 5.68 6.03
C GLY A 6 4.50 6.07 6.23
N THR A 7 4.21 6.91 7.23
CA THR A 7 2.83 7.33 7.57
C THR A 7 2.62 8.82 7.31
N GLY A 8 1.36 9.22 7.16
CA GLY A 8 0.92 10.60 7.01
C GLY A 8 0.22 11.12 8.27
N LEU A 9 0.81 10.90 9.45
CA LEU A 9 0.17 11.13 10.75
C LEU A 9 1.02 12.04 11.64
N ILE A 10 0.38 13.00 12.33
CA ILE A 10 1.00 13.73 13.43
C ILE A 10 0.51 13.15 14.75
N LEU A 11 1.45 12.71 15.60
CA LEU A 11 1.19 12.23 16.96
C LEU A 11 1.61 13.30 17.97
N THR A 12 0.64 13.80 18.74
CA THR A 12 0.89 14.64 19.90
C THR A 12 0.69 13.82 21.16
N ALA A 13 1.73 13.68 21.99
CA ALA A 13 1.67 12.89 23.20
C ALA A 13 2.47 13.52 24.34
N ASP A 14 1.95 13.39 25.56
CA ASP A 14 2.59 13.80 26.80
C ASP A 14 3.27 12.60 27.45
N LYS A 15 4.51 12.81 27.92
CA LYS A 15 5.26 11.80 28.67
C LYS A 15 4.61 11.56 30.03
N THR A 16 4.36 10.31 30.36
CA THR A 16 3.80 9.91 31.67
C THR A 16 4.91 9.64 32.69
N ALA A 17 4.58 9.72 33.98
CA ALA A 17 5.56 9.60 35.07
C ALA A 17 6.20 8.20 35.17
N ASP A 18 5.52 7.17 34.68
CA ASP A 18 6.01 5.79 34.55
C ASP A 18 6.91 5.57 33.32
N GLY A 19 7.19 6.63 32.54
CA GLY A 19 8.04 6.57 31.36
C GLY A 19 7.32 6.24 30.05
N GLY A 20 5.98 6.11 30.08
CA GLY A 20 5.15 5.98 28.89
C GLY A 20 4.84 7.32 28.20
N ALA A 21 3.86 7.27 27.29
CA ALA A 21 3.28 8.46 26.66
C ALA A 21 1.79 8.25 26.39
N THR A 22 0.98 9.29 26.58
CA THR A 22 -0.46 9.30 26.23
C THR A 22 -0.74 10.48 25.32
N GLY A 23 -1.51 10.26 24.25
CA GLY A 23 -1.67 11.26 23.21
C GLY A 23 -2.82 11.01 22.25
N ARG A 24 -2.83 11.76 21.15
CA ARG A 24 -3.82 11.68 20.07
C ARG A 24 -3.15 11.83 18.71
N ILE A 25 -3.84 11.33 17.70
CA ILE A 25 -3.54 11.67 16.31
C ILE A 25 -4.22 12.99 15.99
N GLU A 26 -3.46 13.95 15.50
CA GLU A 26 -3.99 15.25 15.10
C GLU A 26 -4.72 15.17 13.76
N TRP A 27 -5.61 16.13 13.52
CA TRP A 27 -6.33 16.23 12.25
C TRP A 27 -5.40 16.61 11.08
N ASP A 28 -4.40 17.43 11.38
CA ASP A 28 -3.39 17.82 10.40
C ASP A 28 -2.45 16.66 10.09
N ARG A 29 -1.89 16.67 8.88
CA ARG A 29 -1.12 15.54 8.36
C ARG A 29 0.28 15.95 7.92
N ALA A 30 1.26 15.13 8.26
CA ALA A 30 2.63 15.27 7.79
C ALA A 30 3.18 13.90 7.35
N GLY A 31 3.89 13.88 6.22
CA GLY A 31 4.53 12.67 5.72
C GLY A 31 5.83 12.39 6.47
N PHE A 32 5.87 11.30 7.23
CA PHE A 32 7.08 10.81 7.88
C PHE A 32 7.74 9.76 7.00
N MET A 33 8.80 10.15 6.29
CA MET A 33 9.58 9.22 5.50
C MET A 33 10.40 8.29 6.42
N PRO A 34 10.62 7.02 6.05
CA PRO A 34 11.59 6.17 6.72
C PRO A 34 12.95 6.87 6.85
N ALA A 35 13.64 6.65 7.97
CA ALA A 35 15.02 7.08 8.11
C ALA A 35 15.85 6.40 7.01
N ARG A 36 16.58 7.19 6.24
CA ARG A 36 17.41 6.75 5.11
C ARG A 36 18.85 7.14 5.40
N GLN A 37 19.81 6.29 5.04
CA GLN A 37 21.23 6.54 5.22
C GLN A 37 21.98 6.11 3.96
N GLY A 38 22.81 7.00 3.40
CA GLY A 38 23.59 6.75 2.18
C GLY A 38 22.90 7.18 0.89
N ASP A 39 23.68 7.18 -0.21
CA ASP A 39 23.22 7.55 -1.56
C ASP A 39 22.61 6.35 -2.33
N ASP A 40 22.72 5.14 -1.77
CA ASP A 40 22.17 3.92 -2.35
C ASP A 40 20.68 3.81 -2.03
N TYR A 41 19.86 4.15 -3.01
CA TYR A 41 18.43 3.85 -3.00
C TYR A 41 18.24 2.34 -3.19
N GLU A 42 18.24 1.58 -2.10
CA GLU A 42 17.68 0.23 -2.16
C GLU A 42 16.19 0.37 -2.51
N HIS A 43 15.83 -0.10 -3.70
CA HIS A 43 14.46 -0.34 -4.10
C HIS A 43 14.18 -1.84 -3.94
N PRO A 44 14.01 -2.38 -2.72
CA PRO A 44 13.75 -3.82 -2.52
C PRO A 44 12.50 -4.29 -3.29
N ALA A 45 11.63 -3.36 -3.66
CA ALA A 45 10.45 -3.60 -4.48
C ALA A 45 10.73 -3.75 -6.00
N GLU A 46 11.93 -3.49 -6.52
CA GLU A 46 12.23 -3.61 -7.98
C GLU A 46 12.09 -5.06 -8.47
N ASP A 47 12.69 -6.01 -7.75
CA ASP A 47 12.66 -7.42 -8.15
C ASP A 47 11.28 -8.04 -7.87
N ILE A 48 10.66 -7.66 -6.75
CA ILE A 48 9.28 -8.04 -6.41
C ILE A 48 8.31 -7.49 -7.47
N TRP A 49 8.53 -6.25 -7.91
CA TRP A 49 7.74 -5.62 -8.96
C TRP A 49 7.81 -6.39 -10.28
N LYS A 50 9.02 -6.75 -10.75
CA LYS A 50 9.17 -7.48 -12.01
C LYS A 50 8.38 -8.79 -11.99
N GLY A 51 8.46 -9.53 -10.88
CA GLY A 51 7.64 -10.72 -10.67
C GLY A 51 6.14 -10.42 -10.64
N ALA A 52 5.71 -9.45 -9.83
CA ALA A 52 4.30 -9.10 -9.65
C ALA A 52 3.63 -8.46 -10.89
N ALA A 53 4.41 -7.83 -11.77
CA ALA A 53 3.92 -7.24 -13.00
C ALA A 53 3.51 -8.31 -14.01
N GLU A 54 4.23 -9.43 -14.06
CA GLU A 54 4.05 -10.50 -15.04
C GLU A 54 3.27 -11.70 -14.49
N ALA A 55 3.31 -11.92 -13.17
CA ALA A 55 2.64 -13.04 -12.53
C ALA A 55 1.11 -12.94 -12.55
N GLU A 56 0.46 -14.11 -12.56
CA GLU A 56 -0.96 -14.26 -12.27
C GLU A 56 -1.15 -14.47 -10.77
N GLY A 57 -2.19 -13.85 -10.19
CA GLY A 57 -2.52 -14.06 -8.78
C GLY A 57 -3.04 -15.48 -8.51
N GLU A 58 -2.72 -16.00 -7.33
CA GLU A 58 -3.26 -17.25 -6.81
C GLU A 58 -4.76 -17.13 -6.49
N GLU A 59 -5.17 -15.95 -6.03
CA GLU A 59 -6.57 -15.63 -5.73
C GLU A 59 -6.99 -14.40 -6.54
N VAL A 60 -8.11 -14.50 -7.25
CA VAL A 60 -8.73 -13.40 -7.99
C VAL A 60 -10.13 -13.14 -7.47
N ILE A 61 -10.36 -11.96 -6.91
CA ILE A 61 -11.68 -11.52 -6.44
C ILE A 61 -12.11 -10.26 -7.19
N THR A 62 -13.40 -9.95 -7.16
CA THR A 62 -13.93 -8.70 -7.72
C THR A 62 -14.46 -7.81 -6.60
N SER A 63 -13.89 -6.62 -6.46
CA SER A 63 -14.33 -5.61 -5.50
C SER A 63 -15.45 -4.73 -6.09
N ARG A 64 -16.40 -4.34 -5.23
CA ARG A 64 -17.43 -3.32 -5.53
C ARG A 64 -16.96 -1.89 -5.26
N TYR A 65 -15.79 -1.73 -4.64
CA TYR A 65 -15.21 -0.43 -4.34
C TYR A 65 -14.31 0.02 -5.47
N PRO A 66 -14.22 1.34 -5.73
CA PRO A 66 -13.36 1.85 -6.77
C PRO A 66 -11.89 1.55 -6.50
N LEU A 67 -11.12 1.48 -7.58
CA LEU A 67 -9.67 1.37 -7.49
C LEU A 67 -9.09 2.59 -6.77
N LEU A 68 -8.45 2.34 -5.64
CA LEU A 68 -7.79 3.35 -4.82
C LEU A 68 -6.28 3.26 -5.04
N TYR A 69 -5.61 4.40 -5.21
CA TYR A 69 -4.16 4.50 -5.04
C TYR A 69 -3.85 5.01 -3.62
N PRO A 70 -3.30 4.17 -2.71
CA PRO A 70 -3.18 4.54 -1.30
C PRO A 70 -2.38 5.83 -1.04
N SER A 71 -1.36 6.12 -1.83
CA SER A 71 -0.59 7.37 -1.68
C SER A 71 -1.44 8.65 -1.85
N ASP A 72 -2.59 8.56 -2.52
CA ASP A 72 -3.56 9.66 -2.66
C ASP A 72 -4.60 9.68 -1.50
N ALA A 73 -4.62 8.65 -0.64
CA ALA A 73 -5.51 8.51 0.51
C ALA A 73 -4.72 8.20 1.80
N TRP A 74 -4.21 9.25 2.42
CA TRP A 74 -3.21 9.17 3.50
C TRP A 74 -3.65 8.36 4.72
N ASP A 75 -4.94 8.34 5.06
CA ASP A 75 -5.44 7.55 6.18
C ASP A 75 -5.34 6.05 5.87
N VAL A 76 -5.64 5.65 4.63
CA VAL A 76 -5.51 4.26 4.16
C VAL A 76 -4.04 3.88 4.05
N MET A 77 -3.21 4.73 3.44
CA MET A 77 -1.76 4.51 3.36
C MET A 77 -1.15 4.31 4.75
N SER A 78 -1.51 5.17 5.72
CA SER A 78 -0.98 5.08 7.09
C SER A 78 -1.45 3.81 7.79
N MET A 79 -2.72 3.45 7.66
CA MET A 79 -3.24 2.20 8.21
C MET A 79 -2.55 0.98 7.59
N LEU A 80 -2.36 0.95 6.27
CA LEU A 80 -1.63 -0.13 5.61
C LEU A 80 -0.19 -0.22 6.09
N GLN A 81 0.54 0.90 6.19
CA GLN A 81 1.92 0.91 6.69
C GLN A 81 2.03 0.41 8.15
N LEU A 82 1.04 0.71 9.00
CA LEU A 82 1.03 0.21 10.39
C LEU A 82 0.80 -1.31 10.46
N HIS A 83 0.03 -1.88 9.53
CA HIS A 83 -0.25 -3.32 9.49
C HIS A 83 0.79 -4.11 8.68
N LEU A 84 1.37 -3.50 7.66
CA LEU A 84 2.28 -4.08 6.69
C LEU A 84 3.52 -3.16 6.55
N PRO A 85 4.43 -3.16 7.54
CA PRO A 85 5.56 -2.25 7.53
C PRO A 85 6.47 -2.47 6.31
N GLY A 86 6.75 -1.40 5.58
CA GLY A 86 7.63 -1.42 4.42
C GLY A 86 6.93 -1.76 3.11
N ILE A 87 5.60 -1.81 3.11
CA ILE A 87 4.81 -1.91 1.89
C ILE A 87 5.10 -0.76 0.92
N ASP A 88 5.27 -1.10 -0.36
CA ASP A 88 5.47 -0.16 -1.44
C ASP A 88 4.25 -0.16 -2.38
N TYR A 89 4.03 0.98 -3.04
CA TYR A 89 2.88 1.23 -3.90
C TYR A 89 3.32 1.63 -5.30
N ARG A 90 2.94 0.84 -6.30
CA ARG A 90 3.14 1.21 -7.71
C ARG A 90 1.81 1.41 -8.40
N ARG A 91 1.78 2.31 -9.39
CA ARG A 91 0.64 2.49 -10.28
C ARG A 91 1.10 2.57 -11.72
N SER A 92 0.27 2.08 -12.61
CA SER A 92 0.41 2.24 -14.05
C SER A 92 -0.94 2.66 -14.64
N GLN A 93 -0.89 3.40 -15.73
CA GLN A 93 -2.06 3.74 -16.52
C GLN A 93 -1.73 3.50 -17.99
N ASP A 94 -2.54 2.67 -18.63
CA ASP A 94 -2.51 2.41 -20.06
C ASP A 94 -3.91 2.71 -20.65
N GLY A 95 -4.00 3.85 -21.34
CA GLY A 95 -5.27 4.42 -21.78
C GLY A 95 -6.25 4.59 -20.61
N ASP A 96 -7.35 3.87 -20.67
CA ASP A 96 -8.43 3.90 -19.67
C ASP A 96 -8.26 2.81 -18.57
N THR A 97 -7.24 1.97 -18.69
CA THR A 97 -6.91 0.93 -17.71
C THR A 97 -5.93 1.50 -16.69
N ARG A 98 -6.28 1.40 -15.41
CA ARG A 98 -5.37 1.71 -14.31
C ARG A 98 -5.11 0.45 -13.53
N THR A 99 -3.85 0.27 -13.13
CA THR A 99 -3.42 -0.85 -12.31
C THR A 99 -2.64 -0.32 -11.13
N VAL A 100 -2.95 -0.83 -9.94
CA VAL A 100 -2.27 -0.51 -8.68
C VAL A 100 -1.70 -1.80 -8.11
N TRP A 101 -0.47 -1.71 -7.60
CA TRP A 101 0.20 -2.81 -6.92
C TRP A 101 0.56 -2.41 -5.49
N LEU A 102 0.39 -3.38 -4.60
CA LEU A 102 0.85 -3.41 -3.23
C LEU A 102 1.97 -4.44 -3.16
N LEU A 103 3.18 -4.01 -2.79
CA LEU A 103 4.37 -4.85 -2.77
C LEU A 103 4.88 -4.92 -1.35
N HIS A 104 4.88 -6.11 -0.74
CA HIS A 104 5.37 -6.28 0.62
C HIS A 104 6.83 -6.81 0.60
N PRO A 105 7.70 -6.40 1.54
CA PRO A 105 9.11 -6.82 1.55
C PRO A 105 9.34 -8.34 1.66
N ASP A 106 8.34 -9.11 2.11
CA ASP A 106 8.41 -10.58 2.14
C ASP A 106 8.20 -11.25 0.76
N GLY A 107 7.99 -10.45 -0.29
CA GLY A 107 7.73 -10.94 -1.65
C GLY A 107 6.25 -11.16 -1.98
N SER A 108 5.35 -11.05 -1.00
CA SER A 108 3.91 -11.10 -1.24
C SER A 108 3.46 -9.82 -1.96
N TRP A 109 2.45 -9.94 -2.82
CA TRP A 109 1.92 -8.80 -3.56
C TRP A 109 0.41 -8.89 -3.76
N ALA A 110 -0.20 -7.74 -3.99
CA ALA A 110 -1.57 -7.64 -4.49
C ALA A 110 -1.64 -6.66 -5.67
N ARG A 111 -2.42 -6.99 -6.69
CA ARG A 111 -2.65 -6.17 -7.88
C ARG A 111 -4.14 -5.90 -8.02
N ALA A 112 -4.50 -4.67 -8.34
CA ALA A 112 -5.87 -4.33 -8.65
C ALA A 112 -5.94 -3.54 -9.96
N THR A 113 -6.84 -3.94 -10.85
CA THR A 113 -6.99 -3.33 -12.19
C THR A 113 -8.40 -2.80 -12.36
N ALA A 114 -8.55 -1.61 -12.93
CA ALA A 114 -9.86 -1.04 -13.28
C ALA A 114 -9.80 -0.26 -14.59
N THR A 115 -10.77 -0.53 -15.46
CA THR A 115 -11.06 0.23 -16.68
C THR A 115 -12.17 1.26 -16.44
N GLY A 116 -12.09 2.43 -17.07
CA GLY A 116 -13.17 3.43 -17.05
C GLY A 116 -13.19 4.35 -15.84
N PHE A 117 -13.69 5.57 -15.99
CA PHE A 117 -14.00 6.41 -14.83
C PHE A 117 -15.18 5.82 -14.03
N LEU A 118 -15.19 6.09 -12.72
CA LEU A 118 -16.42 6.02 -11.91
C LEU A 118 -17.47 6.92 -12.58
N GLN A 119 -18.34 6.36 -13.43
CA GLN A 119 -19.59 7.04 -13.74
C GLN A 119 -20.38 7.08 -12.43
N LEU A 120 -20.73 8.29 -11.99
CA LEU A 120 -21.68 8.48 -10.90
C LEU A 120 -22.92 7.62 -11.18
N PRO A 121 -23.53 7.02 -10.16
CA PRO A 121 -24.54 5.99 -10.38
C PRO A 121 -25.72 6.57 -11.16
N ASP A 122 -25.88 6.14 -12.41
CA ASP A 122 -27.22 5.81 -12.86
C ASP A 122 -27.67 4.58 -12.08
N ARG A 123 -28.98 4.43 -11.90
CA ARG A 123 -29.58 3.53 -10.92
C ARG A 123 -29.56 2.06 -11.35
N SER A 124 -28.49 1.60 -12.02
CA SER A 124 -28.34 0.26 -12.57
C SER A 124 -27.19 -0.49 -11.87
N PRO A 125 -27.43 -1.68 -11.28
CA PRO A 125 -26.45 -2.37 -10.42
C PRO A 125 -25.35 -3.16 -11.16
N GLU A 126 -25.11 -2.92 -12.45
CA GLU A 126 -24.20 -3.74 -13.23
C GLU A 126 -23.04 -2.92 -13.83
N ARG A 127 -21.80 -3.33 -13.47
CA ARG A 127 -20.48 -2.94 -14.01
C ARG A 127 -19.67 -1.88 -13.28
N PHE A 128 -19.49 -2.03 -11.96
CA PHE A 128 -18.29 -1.51 -11.29
C PHE A 128 -17.63 -2.64 -10.51
N SER A 129 -16.58 -3.19 -11.10
CA SER A 129 -15.92 -4.40 -10.66
C SER A 129 -14.42 -4.20 -10.82
N THR A 130 -13.70 -4.11 -9.71
CA THR A 130 -12.23 -4.06 -9.71
C THR A 130 -11.72 -5.47 -9.41
N PRO A 131 -11.19 -6.21 -10.39
CA PRO A 131 -10.42 -7.42 -10.11
C PRO A 131 -9.26 -7.09 -9.18
N VAL A 132 -9.14 -7.86 -8.11
CA VAL A 132 -8.03 -7.84 -7.16
C VAL A 132 -7.42 -9.23 -7.17
N GLU A 133 -6.13 -9.27 -7.45
CA GLU A 133 -5.32 -10.47 -7.48
C GLU A 133 -4.31 -10.45 -6.33
N ARG A 134 -4.03 -11.60 -5.74
CA ARG A 134 -3.04 -11.77 -4.67
C ARG A 134 -2.20 -13.01 -4.87
N ALA A 135 -0.93 -12.95 -4.50
CA ALA A 135 -0.07 -14.12 -4.39
C ALA A 135 0.56 -14.19 -2.98
N GLY A 136 0.66 -15.39 -2.43
CA GLY A 136 1.31 -15.66 -1.15
C GLY A 136 2.82 -15.44 -1.16
N THR A 137 3.45 -15.60 0.00
CA THR A 137 4.88 -15.33 0.21
C THR A 137 5.76 -16.17 -0.73
N HIS A 138 6.57 -15.50 -1.56
CA HIS A 138 7.65 -16.18 -2.27
C HIS A 138 8.77 -16.53 -1.26
N PRO A 139 9.17 -17.80 -1.10
CA PRO A 139 10.31 -18.14 -0.26
C PRO A 139 11.57 -17.49 -0.86
N GLN A 140 12.27 -16.70 -0.05
CA GLN A 140 13.61 -16.25 -0.40
C GLN A 140 14.50 -17.47 -0.70
N PRO A 141 15.28 -17.47 -1.79
CA PRO A 141 16.29 -18.49 -2.00
C PRO A 141 17.31 -18.37 -0.88
N THR A 142 17.48 -19.44 -0.09
CA THR A 142 18.60 -19.58 0.84
C THR A 142 19.90 -19.41 0.07
N GLN A 143 20.62 -18.31 0.33
CA GLN A 143 21.99 -18.17 -0.16
C GLN A 143 22.90 -19.21 0.53
N PRO A 144 23.83 -19.84 -0.22
CA PRO A 144 24.72 -20.89 0.27
C PRO A 144 25.81 -20.38 1.23
#